data_AF-A0A537CP59-F1
#
_entry.id   AF-A0A537CP59-F1
#
_cell.length_a   1.000
_cell.length_b   1.000
_cell.length_c   1.000
_cell.angle_alpha   90.00
_cell.angle_beta   90.00
_cell.angle_gamma   90.00
#
_symmetry.space_group_name_H-M   'P 1'
#
loop_
_entity.id
_entity.type
_entity.pdbx_description
1 polymer ?
#
loop_
_entity_poly.entity_id
_entity_poly.type
_entity_poly.pdbx_seq_one_letter_code
_entity_poly.pdbx_strand_id
1 'polypeptide(L)'
;TEIAVLEVNGFELAAEWSTLVNPETGIEPGIQALTGISNEMVAAAPRFAALAAELYERLDGRLLIAHNARFDYGFLRREFERAG
;
A
#
# COMPACT_ATOMS: atom_id res chain seq x y z
N THR A 1 5.66 0.83 3.14
CA THR A 1 6.22 -0.44 3.63
C THR A 1 5.21 -1.56 3.51
N GLU A 2 3.92 -1.25 3.53
CA GLU A 2 2.83 -2.18 3.25
C GLU A 2 1.72 -1.43 2.51
N ILE A 3 0.94 -2.15 1.69
CA ILE A 3 -0.34 -1.68 1.16
C ILE A 3 -1.35 -2.80 1.42
N ALA A 4 -2.51 -2.43 1.94
CA ALA A 4 -3.65 -3.32 2.11
C ALA A 4 -4.89 -2.68 1.46
N VAL A 5 -5.66 -3.48 0.75
CA VAL A 5 -6.91 -3.10 0.08
C VAL A 5 -7.99 -4.10 0.50
N LEU A 6 -9.09 -3.56 1.00
CA LEU A 6 -10.30 -4.30 1.31
C LEU A 6 -11.36 -3.88 0.30
N GLU A 7 -11.83 -4.82 -0.52
CA GLU A 7 -12.89 -4.58 -1.49
C GLU A 7 -14.23 -4.93 -0.85
N VAL A 8 -15.14 -3.96 -0.77
CA VAL A 8 -16.43 -4.10 -0.07
C VAL A 8 -17.57 -3.80 -1.04
N ASN A 9 -18.53 -4.73 -1.13
CA ASN A 9 -19.76 -4.58 -1.91
C ASN A 9 -20.95 -4.44 -0.96
N GLY A 10 -21.42 -3.21 -0.77
CA GLY A 10 -22.44 -2.91 0.24
C GLY A 10 -21.88 -3.06 1.66
N PHE A 11 -22.31 -4.10 2.37
CA PHE A 11 -21.81 -4.43 3.72
C PHE A 11 -21.04 -5.75 3.76
N GLU A 12 -20.76 -6.35 2.60
CA GLU A 12 -20.05 -7.62 2.49
C GLU A 12 -18.62 -7.41 1.99
N LEU A 13 -17.67 -8.08 2.64
CA LEU A 13 -16.29 -8.11 2.22
C LEU A 13 -16.14 -9.04 1.02
N ALA A 14 -15.80 -8.47 -0.14
CA ALA A 14 -15.68 -9.19 -1.40
C ALA A 14 -14.27 -9.75 -1.62
N ALA A 15 -13.24 -9.00 -1.23
CA ALA A 15 -11.85 -9.44 -1.32
C ALA A 15 -10.95 -8.73 -0.30
N GLU A 16 -9.89 -9.43 0.08
CA GLU A 16 -8.78 -8.89 0.85
C GLU A 16 -7.49 -9.08 0.06
N TRP A 17 -6.68 -8.03 0.00
CA TRP A 17 -5.36 -8.08 -0.61
C TRP A 17 -4.40 -7.24 0.22
N SER A 18 -3.22 -7.78 0.52
CA SER A 18 -2.15 -7.03 1.15
C SER A 18 -0.80 -7.50 0.67
N THR A 19 0.16 -6.59 0.70
CA THR A 19 1.53 -6.89 0.33
C THR A 19 2.51 -5.95 1.03
N LEU A 20 3.68 -6.50 1.36
CA LEU A 20 4.82 -5.67 1.75
C LEU A 20 5.36 -4.96 0.52
N VAL A 21 5.90 -3.77 0.74
CA VAL A 21 6.49 -2.92 -0.31
C VAL A 21 7.87 -2.49 0.12
N ASN A 22 8.86 -2.76 -0.73
CA ASN A 22 10.21 -2.25 -0.57
C ASN A 22 10.20 -0.72 -0.77
N PRO A 23 10.46 0.08 0.28
CA PRO A 23 10.43 1.54 0.18
C PRO A 23 11.74 2.12 -0.37
N GLU A 24 12.71 1.28 -0.73
CA GLU A 24 14.04 1.65 -1.24
C GLU A 24 14.87 2.54 -0.28
N THR A 25 14.47 2.56 0.99
CA THR A 25 15.12 3.31 2.06
C THR A 25 15.01 2.54 3.39
N GLY A 26 15.80 2.93 4.38
CA GLY A 26 15.74 2.36 5.72
C GLY A 26 14.50 2.80 6.48
N ILE A 27 13.90 1.87 7.23
CA ILE A 27 12.85 2.11 8.21
C ILE A 27 13.50 2.38 9.57
N GLU A 28 13.19 3.52 10.17
CA GLU A 28 13.67 3.90 11.51
C GLU A 28 13.22 2.87 12.59
N PRO A 29 14.05 2.55 13.60
CA PRO A 29 13.72 1.55 14.62
C PRO A 29 12.39 1.78 15.34
N GLY A 30 12.02 3.05 15.58
CA GLY A 30 10.74 3.39 16.19
C GLY A 30 9.53 3.00 15.34
N ILE A 31 9.64 3.10 14.01
CA ILE A 31 8.57 2.70 13.08
C ILE A 31 8.54 1.18 12.95
N GLN A 32 9.69 0.51 12.94
CA GLN A 32 9.76 -0.95 12.98
C GLN A 32 9.09 -1.49 14.25
N ALA A 33 9.35 -0.89 15.41
CA ALA A 33 8.71 -1.26 16.68
C ALA A 33 7.20 -1.01 16.68
N LEU A 34 6.75 0.09 16.06
CA LEU A 34 5.32 0.45 15.99
C LEU A 34 4.53 -0.48 15.05
N THR A 35 5.09 -0.83 13.90
CA THR A 35 4.38 -1.55 12.83
C THR A 35 4.68 -3.05 12.80
N GLY A 36 5.78 -3.47 13.42
CA GLY A 36 6.31 -4.83 13.30
C GLY A 36 7.01 -5.14 11.98
N ILE A 37 7.09 -4.18 11.05
CA ILE A 37 7.71 -4.37 9.74
C ILE A 37 9.20 -4.04 9.82
N SER A 38 10.06 -5.03 9.62
CA SER A 38 11.52 -4.84 9.65
C SER A 38 12.11 -4.47 8.29
N ASN A 39 13.35 -3.95 8.29
CA ASN A 39 14.10 -3.68 7.05
C ASN A 39 14.34 -4.96 6.24
N GLU A 40 14.57 -6.08 6.89
CA GLU A 40 14.79 -7.39 6.26
C GLU A 40 13.52 -7.87 5.55
N MET A 41 12.35 -7.67 6.15
CA MET A 41 11.06 -8.04 5.55
C MET A 41 10.81 -7.30 4.23
N VAL A 42 11.07 -5.99 4.21
CA VAL A 42 10.81 -5.17 3.02
C VAL A 42 11.93 -5.23 1.99
N ALA A 43 13.14 -5.66 2.36
CA ALA A 43 14.26 -5.79 1.42
C ALA A 43 13.97 -6.80 0.30
N ALA A 44 13.29 -7.91 0.63
CA ALA A 44 12.88 -8.93 -0.33
C ALA A 44 11.51 -8.66 -0.99
N ALA A 45 10.79 -7.64 -0.54
CA ALA A 45 9.48 -7.28 -1.06
C ALA A 45 9.58 -6.60 -2.45
N PRO A 46 8.52 -6.65 -3.27
CA PRO A 46 8.47 -5.90 -4.51
C PRO A 46 8.50 -4.38 -4.25
N ARG A 47 9.10 -3.64 -5.19
CA ARG A 47 8.98 -2.17 -5.24
C ARG A 47 7.57 -1.78 -5.70
N PHE A 48 7.14 -0.57 -5.35
CA PHE A 48 5.82 -0.07 -5.74
C PHE A 48 5.55 -0.17 -7.26
N ALA A 49 6.54 0.15 -8.10
CA ALA A 49 6.39 0.10 -9.56
C ALA A 49 6.00 -1.30 -10.09
N ALA A 50 6.43 -2.38 -9.42
CA ALA A 50 6.05 -3.74 -9.80
C ALA A 50 4.60 -4.09 -9.41
N LEU A 51 4.02 -3.36 -8.46
CA LEU A 51 2.66 -3.55 -7.95
C LEU A 51 1.65 -2.57 -8.56
N ALA A 52 2.13 -1.48 -9.17
CA ALA A 52 1.30 -0.35 -9.58
C ALA A 52 0.13 -0.77 -10.50
N ALA A 53 0.38 -1.64 -11.47
CA ALA A 53 -0.66 -2.12 -12.39
C ALA A 53 -1.76 -2.91 -11.66
N GLU A 54 -1.40 -3.90 -10.84
CA GLU A 54 -2.38 -4.67 -10.06
C GLU A 54 -3.16 -3.78 -9.10
N LEU A 55 -2.46 -2.89 -8.38
CA LEU A 55 -3.11 -1.96 -7.45
C LEU A 55 -4.06 -1.01 -8.19
N TYR A 56 -3.69 -0.53 -9.38
CA TYR A 56 -4.57 0.31 -10.19
C TYR A 56 -5.85 -0.44 -10.57
N GLU A 57 -5.76 -1.68 -11.04
CA GLU A 57 -6.95 -2.50 -11.38
C GLU A 57 -7.88 -2.73 -10.18
N ARG A 58 -7.32 -2.80 -8.97
CA ARG A 58 -8.09 -2.91 -7.72
C ARG A 58 -8.73 -1.60 -7.26
N LEU A 59 -8.26 -0.45 -7.73
CA LEU A 59 -8.76 0.87 -7.33
C LEU A 59 -9.63 1.53 -8.40
N ASP A 60 -9.41 1.23 -9.67
CA ASP A 60 -10.07 1.86 -10.80
C ASP A 60 -11.59 1.73 -10.72
N GLY A 61 -12.29 2.84 -10.97
CA GLY A 61 -13.75 2.92 -10.90
C GLY A 61 -14.38 2.74 -9.51
N ARG A 62 -13.59 2.62 -8.43
CA ARG A 62 -14.08 2.40 -7.06
C ARG A 62 -13.94 3.65 -6.18
N LEU A 63 -14.75 3.72 -5.11
CA LEU A 63 -14.63 4.76 -4.09
C LEU A 63 -13.53 4.39 -3.08
N LEU A 64 -12.49 5.22 -2.98
CA LEU A 64 -11.46 5.05 -1.96
C LEU A 64 -11.97 5.53 -0.60
N ILE A 65 -12.01 4.63 0.38
CA ILE A 65 -12.38 4.92 1.77
C ILE A 65 -11.18 4.58 2.66
N ALA A 66 -10.76 5.53 3.50
CA ALA A 66 -9.67 5.33 4.46
C ALA A 66 -9.85 6.25 5.67
N HIS A 67 -9.30 5.86 6.83
CA HIS A 67 -9.41 6.63 8.07
C HIS A 67 -8.73 8.01 7.95
N ASN A 68 -7.61 8.09 7.23
CA ASN A 68 -6.90 9.32 6.94
C ASN A 68 -6.75 9.53 5.43
N ALA A 69 -7.88 9.49 4.72
CA ALA A 69 -7.92 9.45 3.25
C ALA A 69 -7.03 10.49 2.55
N ARG A 70 -6.86 11.69 3.10
CA ARG A 70 -5.97 12.71 2.51
C ARG A 70 -4.51 12.26 2.51
N PHE A 71 -4.06 11.63 3.59
CA PHE A 71 -2.70 11.10 3.69
C PHE A 71 -2.50 9.92 2.74
N ASP A 72 -3.40 8.92 2.80
CA ASP A 72 -3.32 7.71 1.98
C ASP A 72 -3.37 8.04 0.49
N TYR A 73 -4.32 8.89 0.08
CA TYR A 73 -4.43 9.36 -1.30
C TYR A 73 -3.17 10.11 -1.75
N GLY A 74 -2.63 10.98 -0.89
CA GLY A 74 -1.40 11.72 -1.19
C GLY A 74 -0.19 10.80 -1.38
N PHE A 75 -0.11 9.73 -0.58
CA PHE A 75 0.92 8.70 -0.75
C PHE A 75 0.74 7.95 -2.06
N LEU A 76 -0.43 7.37 -2.30
CA LEU A 76 -0.73 6.59 -3.51
C LEU A 76 -0.47 7.43 -4.77
N ARG A 77 -1.03 8.65 -4.83
CA ARG A 77 -0.83 9.55 -5.96
C ARG A 77 0.65 9.76 -6.27
N ARG A 78 1.47 10.06 -5.26
CA ARG A 78 2.90 10.31 -5.46
C ARG A 78 3.65 9.06 -5.91
N GLU A 79 3.32 7.88 -5.36
CA GLU A 79 3.99 6.65 -5.76
C GLU A 79 3.56 6.21 -7.18
N PHE A 80 2.30 6.43 -7.57
CA PHE A 80 1.86 6.28 -8.96
C PHE A 80 2.60 7.24 -9.90
N GLU A 81 2.68 8.53 -9.57
CA GLU A 81 3.44 9.53 -10.36
C GLU A 81 4.93 9.15 -10.54
N ARG A 82 5.53 8.42 -9.59
CA ARG A 82 6.91 7.92 -9.68
C ARG A 82 7.04 6.65 -10.53
N ALA A 83 5.98 5.84 -10.59
CA ALA A 83 5.98 4.57 -11.31
C ALA A 83 5.83 4.75 -12.83
N GLY A 84 5.28 5.87 -13.29
CA GLY A 84 5.12 6.21 -14.71
C GLY A 84 3.80 6.92 -14.98
#